data_AF-A0A6J1SKY3-F1
#
_entry.id   AF-A0A6J1SKY3-F1
#
_cell.length_a   1.000
_cell.length_b   1.000
_cell.length_c   1.000
_cell.angle_alpha   90.00
_cell.angle_beta   90.00
_cell.angle_gamma   90.00
#
_symmetry.space_group_name_H-M   'P 1'
#
loop_
_entity.id
_entity.type
_entity.pdbx_description
1 polymer ?
#
loop_
_entity_poly.entity_id
_entity_poly.type
_entity_poly.pdbx_seq_one_letter_code
_entity_poly.pdbx_strand_id
1 'polypeptide(L)'
;MDVYNVLQCALLVLTAVTGDYFVHLQQHHDVGRAFSDNATHAAVGFLTWITMISHLGGMPPIKARILVQSLLCALISSAIDVDHFISARSFHLKDATKLIRRPFLHCTTLPLVAFLVIFIPAKYCNCVKLETLGWIILAAFLSHHNRDAARRGFWFYPLGSTPPLGTGTYLALTAILPIFLSLILHYTDSSLLKMQSYKRSVLIV
;
A
#
# COMPACT_ATOMS: atom_id res chain seq x y z
N MET A 1 17.55 -14.62 3.90
CA MET A 1 16.68 -13.76 3.06
C MET A 1 16.87 -14.24 1.63
N ASP A 2 15.78 -14.64 0.96
CA ASP A 2 15.85 -15.18 -0.41
C ASP A 2 16.23 -14.08 -1.41
N VAL A 3 17.03 -14.39 -2.44
CA VAL A 3 17.46 -13.43 -3.47
C VAL A 3 16.26 -12.78 -4.16
N TYR A 4 15.17 -13.53 -4.34
CA TYR A 4 13.92 -13.02 -4.91
C TYR A 4 13.30 -11.90 -4.08
N ASN A 5 13.34 -12.01 -2.74
CA ASN A 5 12.81 -11.00 -1.85
C ASN A 5 13.63 -9.69 -1.91
N VAL A 6 14.95 -9.80 -2.05
CA VAL A 6 15.83 -8.64 -2.26
C VAL A 6 15.49 -7.96 -3.59
N LEU A 7 15.34 -8.74 -4.67
CA LEU A 7 15.01 -8.22 -5.99
C LEU A 7 13.63 -7.54 -6.02
N GLN A 8 12.64 -8.07 -5.32
CA GLN A 8 11.31 -7.46 -5.20
C GLN A 8 11.36 -6.13 -4.42
N CYS A 9 12.11 -6.08 -3.31
CA CYS A 9 12.31 -4.82 -2.58
C CYS A 9 13.02 -3.78 -3.47
N ALA A 10 14.05 -4.19 -4.22
CA ALA A 10 14.75 -3.32 -5.16
C ALA A 10 13.80 -2.82 -6.27
N LEU A 11 12.98 -3.70 -6.86
CA LEU A 11 11.98 -3.33 -7.86
C LEU A 11 10.94 -2.34 -7.31
N LEU A 12 10.48 -2.55 -6.08
CA LEU A 12 9.56 -1.65 -5.39
C LEU A 12 10.16 -0.25 -5.22
N VAL A 13 11.41 -0.16 -4.76
CA VAL A 13 12.14 1.13 -4.61
C VAL A 13 12.38 1.79 -5.97
N LEU A 14 12.85 1.03 -6.96
CA LEU A 14 13.06 1.54 -8.33
C LEU A 14 11.76 2.09 -8.92
N THR A 15 10.64 1.41 -8.70
CA THR A 15 9.32 1.88 -9.15
C THR A 15 8.94 3.21 -8.51
N ALA A 16 9.19 3.38 -7.21
CA ALA A 16 8.95 4.66 -6.53
C ALA A 16 9.83 5.79 -7.11
N VAL A 17 11.14 5.53 -7.28
CA VAL A 17 12.10 6.52 -7.83
C VAL A 17 11.74 6.89 -9.27
N THR A 18 11.44 5.91 -10.12
CA THR A 18 11.03 6.14 -11.51
C THR A 18 9.71 6.92 -11.58
N GLY A 19 8.75 6.59 -10.71
CA GLY A 19 7.50 7.32 -10.60
C GLY A 19 7.70 8.79 -10.22
N ASP A 20 8.54 9.05 -9.22
CA ASP A 20 8.87 10.42 -8.80
C ASP A 20 9.60 11.21 -9.89
N TYR A 21 10.47 10.53 -10.65
CA TYR A 21 11.10 11.12 -11.83
C TYR A 21 10.07 11.49 -12.91
N PHE A 22 9.09 10.62 -13.21
CA PHE A 22 8.02 10.94 -14.15
C PHE A 22 7.15 12.11 -13.67
N VAL A 23 6.81 12.15 -12.37
CA VAL A 23 6.09 13.29 -11.77
C VAL A 23 6.88 14.59 -11.93
N HIS A 24 8.20 14.54 -11.75
CA HIS A 24 9.07 15.70 -11.96
C HIS A 24 9.12 16.15 -13.42
N LEU A 25 9.25 15.22 -14.37
CA LEU A 25 9.20 15.54 -15.81
C LEU A 25 7.88 16.22 -16.22
N GLN A 26 6.78 15.86 -15.57
CA GLN A 26 5.45 16.40 -15.84
C GLN A 26 5.11 17.65 -14.99
N GLN A 27 6.06 18.26 -14.29
CA GLN A 27 5.78 19.34 -13.33
C GLN A 27 5.02 20.56 -13.90
N HIS A 28 5.08 20.79 -15.22
CA HIS A 28 4.39 21.88 -15.92
C HIS A 28 3.02 21.47 -16.50
N HIS A 29 2.65 20.20 -16.44
CA HIS A 29 1.38 19.67 -16.96
C HIS A 29 0.55 19.04 -15.84
N ASP A 30 -0.43 19.77 -15.30
CA ASP A 30 -1.26 19.34 -14.17
C ASP A 30 -1.82 17.91 -14.34
N VAL A 31 -2.33 17.59 -15.54
CA VAL A 31 -2.91 16.28 -15.87
C VAL A 31 -1.84 15.19 -15.89
N GLY A 32 -0.73 15.41 -16.60
CA GLY A 32 0.37 14.46 -16.69
C GLY A 32 0.96 14.17 -15.32
N ARG A 33 1.15 15.22 -14.51
CA ARG A 33 1.65 15.12 -13.15
C ARG A 33 0.72 14.30 -12.26
N ALA A 34 -0.57 14.62 -12.22
CA ALA A 34 -1.53 13.90 -11.38
C ALA A 34 -1.70 12.44 -11.81
N PHE A 35 -1.70 12.18 -13.12
CA PHE A 35 -1.73 10.82 -13.65
C PHE A 35 -0.49 10.02 -13.26
N SER A 36 0.71 10.57 -13.46
CA SER A 36 1.97 9.92 -13.07
C SER A 36 2.05 9.68 -11.56
N ASP A 37 1.56 10.62 -10.75
CA ASP A 37 1.53 10.50 -9.28
C ASP A 37 0.65 9.31 -8.85
N ASN A 38 -0.60 9.30 -9.31
CA ASN A 38 -1.58 8.26 -8.98
C ASN A 38 -1.20 6.88 -9.56
N ALA A 39 -0.67 6.85 -10.79
CA ALA A 39 -0.15 5.60 -11.38
C ALA A 39 1.01 5.03 -10.58
N THR A 40 1.87 5.88 -10.01
CA THR A 40 2.95 5.46 -9.11
C THR A 40 2.38 4.89 -7.82
N HIS A 41 1.38 5.51 -7.20
CA HIS A 41 0.70 4.97 -6.02
C HIS A 41 0.09 3.58 -6.30
N ALA A 42 -0.54 3.40 -7.46
CA ALA A 42 -1.08 2.10 -7.87
C ALA A 42 0.03 1.04 -8.00
N ALA A 43 1.12 1.35 -8.70
CA ALA A 43 2.23 0.44 -8.94
C ALA A 43 2.97 0.06 -7.64
N VAL A 44 3.23 1.03 -6.77
CA VAL A 44 3.83 0.80 -5.45
C VAL A 44 2.90 -0.04 -4.57
N GLY A 45 1.58 0.20 -4.59
CA GLY A 45 0.61 -0.63 -3.88
C GLY A 45 0.57 -2.08 -4.37
N PHE A 46 0.57 -2.28 -5.69
CA PHE A 46 0.65 -3.60 -6.32
C PHE A 46 1.89 -4.39 -5.83
N LEU A 47 3.06 -3.75 -5.91
CA LEU A 47 4.34 -4.34 -5.56
C LEU A 47 4.50 -4.54 -4.04
N THR A 48 3.90 -3.67 -3.22
CA THR A 48 3.88 -3.85 -1.76
C THR A 48 3.20 -5.15 -1.39
N TRP A 49 2.02 -5.44 -1.96
CA TRP A 49 1.31 -6.70 -1.66
C TRP A 49 2.08 -7.93 -2.11
N ILE A 50 2.59 -7.96 -3.35
CA ILE A 50 3.29 -9.15 -3.85
C ILE A 50 4.57 -9.42 -3.05
N THR A 51 5.31 -8.37 -2.68
CA THR A 51 6.52 -8.46 -1.87
C THR A 51 6.19 -8.97 -0.46
N MET A 52 5.16 -8.41 0.18
CA MET A 52 4.70 -8.86 1.51
C MET A 52 4.39 -10.36 1.52
N ILE A 53 3.65 -10.86 0.52
CA ILE A 53 3.29 -12.29 0.42
C ILE A 53 4.51 -13.17 0.14
N SER A 54 5.44 -12.74 -0.72
CA SER A 54 6.69 -13.47 -0.99
C SER A 54 7.56 -13.61 0.27
N HIS A 55 7.56 -12.62 1.16
CA HIS A 55 8.25 -12.69 2.43
C HIS A 55 7.65 -13.70 3.43
N LEU A 56 6.37 -14.08 3.31
CA LEU A 56 5.72 -15.04 4.22
C LEU A 56 6.02 -16.50 3.92
N GLY A 57 6.26 -16.85 2.65
CA GLY A 57 6.26 -18.26 2.21
C GLY A 57 7.25 -18.61 1.10
N GLY A 58 8.18 -17.71 0.76
CA GLY A 58 9.01 -17.78 -0.45
C GLY A 58 8.21 -17.38 -1.70
N MET A 59 8.83 -17.36 -2.89
CA MET A 59 8.13 -17.01 -4.14
C MET A 59 7.29 -18.20 -4.63
N PRO A 60 5.95 -18.22 -4.47
CA PRO A 60 5.14 -19.24 -5.11
C PRO A 60 5.07 -18.94 -6.63
N PRO A 61 4.76 -19.93 -7.49
CA PRO A 61 4.30 -19.62 -8.84
C PRO A 61 3.14 -18.61 -8.73
N ILE A 62 3.15 -17.54 -9.54
CA ILE A 62 2.14 -16.48 -9.47
C ILE A 62 0.76 -17.10 -9.65
N LYS A 63 0.06 -17.31 -8.52
CA LYS A 63 -1.31 -17.81 -8.54
C LYS A 63 -2.21 -16.64 -8.87
N ALA A 64 -3.24 -16.88 -9.69
CA ALA A 64 -4.25 -15.87 -10.05
C ALA A 64 -4.80 -15.12 -8.81
N ARG A 65 -4.94 -15.82 -7.67
CA ARG A 65 -5.35 -15.20 -6.40
C ARG A 65 -4.40 -14.09 -5.92
N ILE A 66 -3.09 -14.29 -5.97
CA ILE A 66 -2.11 -13.28 -5.53
C ILE A 66 -2.17 -12.08 -6.47
N LEU A 67 -2.27 -12.33 -7.78
CA LEU A 67 -2.41 -11.27 -8.77
C LEU A 67 -3.68 -10.43 -8.53
N VAL A 68 -4.83 -11.07 -8.29
CA VAL A 68 -6.09 -10.38 -7.97
C VAL A 68 -5.95 -9.55 -6.70
N GLN A 69 -5.29 -10.07 -5.67
CA GLN A 69 -5.07 -9.32 -4.42
C GLN A 69 -4.10 -8.15 -4.61
N SER A 70 -3.03 -8.31 -5.41
CA SER A 70 -2.12 -7.21 -5.78
C SER A 70 -2.83 -6.14 -6.60
N LEU A 71 -3.68 -6.53 -7.55
CA LEU A 71 -4.50 -5.59 -8.32
C LEU A 71 -5.49 -4.86 -7.41
N LEU A 72 -6.12 -5.55 -6.46
CA LEU A 72 -6.99 -4.90 -5.48
C LEU A 72 -6.22 -3.90 -4.60
N CYS A 73 -5.01 -4.24 -4.16
CA CYS A 73 -4.13 -3.33 -3.43
C CYS A 73 -3.78 -2.08 -4.27
N ALA A 74 -3.45 -2.26 -5.55
CA ALA A 74 -3.18 -1.18 -6.49
C ALA A 74 -4.38 -0.25 -6.68
N LEU A 75 -5.58 -0.84 -6.88
CA LEU A 75 -6.82 -0.09 -7.06
C LEU A 75 -7.19 0.69 -5.80
N ILE A 76 -7.07 0.10 -4.61
CA ILE A 76 -7.33 0.80 -3.35
C ILE A 76 -6.31 1.93 -3.15
N SER A 77 -5.02 1.66 -3.38
CA SER A 77 -3.95 2.66 -3.27
C SER A 77 -4.20 3.86 -4.19
N SER A 78 -4.67 3.61 -5.41
CA SER A 78 -5.04 4.64 -6.37
C SER A 78 -6.34 5.37 -6.01
N ALA A 79 -7.31 4.64 -5.45
CA ALA A 79 -8.61 5.20 -5.08
C ALA A 79 -8.53 6.17 -3.89
N ILE A 80 -7.44 6.15 -3.11
CA ILE A 80 -7.21 7.12 -2.02
C ILE A 80 -7.27 8.55 -2.55
N ASP A 81 -6.64 8.83 -3.70
CA ASP A 81 -6.60 10.15 -4.33
C ASP A 81 -7.98 10.65 -4.79
N VAL A 82 -8.99 9.78 -4.87
CA VAL A 82 -10.36 10.20 -5.21
C VAL A 82 -10.92 11.16 -4.13
N ASP A 83 -10.41 11.08 -2.90
CA ASP A 83 -10.80 11.98 -1.81
C ASP A 83 -10.45 13.44 -2.07
N HIS A 84 -9.51 13.74 -2.98
CA HIS A 84 -9.22 15.09 -3.44
C HIS A 84 -10.42 15.69 -4.18
N PHE A 85 -11.06 14.93 -5.07
CA PHE A 85 -12.24 15.38 -5.79
C PHE A 85 -13.44 15.57 -4.83
N ILE A 86 -13.59 14.67 -3.86
CA ILE A 86 -14.62 14.76 -2.82
C ILE A 86 -14.40 16.01 -1.96
N SER A 87 -13.16 16.25 -1.52
CA SER A 87 -12.78 17.38 -0.68
C SER A 87 -12.88 18.72 -1.42
N ALA A 88 -12.61 18.71 -2.73
CA ALA A 88 -12.81 19.87 -3.61
C ALA A 88 -14.27 20.12 -3.96
N ARG A 89 -15.15 19.13 -3.73
CA ARG A 89 -16.55 19.14 -4.18
C ARG A 89 -16.65 19.41 -5.69
N SER A 90 -15.70 18.88 -6.45
CA SER A 90 -15.54 19.15 -7.89
C SER A 90 -14.88 17.95 -8.57
N PHE A 91 -15.29 17.66 -9.81
CA PHE A 91 -14.62 16.68 -10.68
C PHE A 91 -13.51 17.31 -11.53
N HIS A 92 -13.29 18.63 -11.41
CA HIS A 92 -12.22 19.30 -12.14
C HIS A 92 -10.88 19.05 -11.45
N LEU A 93 -9.92 18.50 -12.20
CA LEU A 93 -8.59 18.18 -11.70
C LEU A 93 -7.87 19.39 -11.09
N LYS A 94 -8.09 20.59 -11.65
CA LYS A 94 -7.51 21.84 -11.15
C LYS A 94 -7.96 22.16 -9.72
N ASP A 95 -9.19 21.80 -9.36
CA ASP A 95 -9.73 22.05 -8.01
C ASP A 95 -9.20 21.00 -7.03
N ALA A 96 -9.19 19.72 -7.45
CA ALA A 96 -8.69 18.59 -6.67
C ALA A 96 -7.20 18.73 -6.27
N THR A 97 -6.39 19.32 -7.14
CA THR A 97 -4.94 19.49 -6.93
C THR A 97 -4.55 20.76 -6.17
N LYS A 98 -5.48 21.73 -6.00
CA LYS A 98 -5.21 23.04 -5.35
C LYS A 98 -5.82 23.16 -3.95
N LEU A 99 -6.15 22.04 -3.32
CA LEU A 99 -6.75 22.02 -1.99
C LEU A 99 -5.80 22.61 -0.92
N ILE A 100 -6.36 23.52 -0.12
CA ILE A 100 -5.68 24.11 1.05
C ILE A 100 -5.62 23.12 2.21
N ARG A 101 -6.69 22.36 2.43
CA ARG A 101 -6.80 21.36 3.50
C ARG A 101 -6.44 19.97 2.97
N ARG A 102 -5.87 19.13 3.83
CA ARG A 102 -5.63 17.73 3.48
C ARG A 102 -6.95 16.96 3.36
N PRO A 103 -7.16 16.21 2.28
CA PRO A 103 -8.26 15.27 2.18
C PRO A 103 -8.23 14.20 3.28
N PHE A 104 -9.40 13.64 3.60
CA PHE A 104 -9.59 12.83 4.82
C PHE A 104 -8.99 11.43 4.73
N LEU A 105 -8.87 10.81 3.55
CA LEU A 105 -8.23 9.49 3.39
C LEU A 105 -6.71 9.59 3.54
N HIS A 106 -6.14 10.79 3.50
CA HIS A 106 -4.74 11.07 3.81
C HIS A 106 -4.45 11.19 5.31
N CYS A 107 -5.44 10.94 6.18
CA CYS A 107 -5.21 10.77 7.61
C CYS A 107 -4.76 9.34 7.90
N THR A 108 -3.51 9.15 8.32
CA THR A 108 -2.91 7.85 8.62
C THR A 108 -3.55 7.12 9.80
N THR A 109 -4.20 7.85 10.72
CA THR A 109 -5.00 7.21 11.79
C THR A 109 -6.18 6.42 11.24
N LEU A 110 -6.82 6.90 10.17
CA LEU A 110 -8.03 6.30 9.61
C LEU A 110 -7.82 4.84 9.15
N PRO A 111 -6.85 4.50 8.28
CA PRO A 111 -6.62 3.12 7.87
C PRO A 111 -6.14 2.22 9.00
N LEU A 112 -5.42 2.74 10.01
CA LEU A 112 -5.02 1.97 11.18
C LEU A 112 -6.24 1.56 12.02
N VAL A 113 -7.15 2.49 12.28
CA VAL A 113 -8.41 2.19 12.99
C VAL A 113 -9.30 1.26 12.16
N ALA A 114 -9.47 1.53 10.87
CA ALA A 114 -10.25 0.69 9.97
C ALA A 114 -9.70 -0.75 9.92
N PHE A 115 -8.37 -0.90 9.88
CA PHE A 115 -7.72 -2.20 9.95
C PHE A 115 -8.10 -2.94 11.24
N LEU A 116 -7.98 -2.31 12.41
CA LEU A 116 -8.34 -2.95 13.69
C LEU A 116 -9.82 -3.35 13.75
N VAL A 117 -10.72 -2.49 13.26
CA VAL A 117 -12.17 -2.74 13.21
C VAL A 117 -12.52 -3.90 12.29
N ILE A 118 -11.78 -4.12 11.20
CA ILE A 118 -11.98 -5.25 10.29
C ILE A 118 -11.30 -6.51 10.83
N PHE A 119 -10.06 -6.37 11.30
CA PHE A 119 -9.18 -7.47 11.68
C PHE A 119 -9.67 -8.20 12.93
N ILE A 120 -10.06 -7.49 13.99
CA ILE A 120 -10.47 -8.10 15.26
C ILE A 120 -11.70 -9.01 15.07
N PRO A 121 -12.82 -8.55 14.45
CA PRO A 121 -13.97 -9.42 14.19
C PRO A 121 -13.64 -10.54 13.19
N ALA A 122 -12.85 -10.25 12.15
CA ALA A 122 -12.43 -11.28 11.21
C ALA A 122 -11.68 -12.42 11.91
N LYS A 123 -10.79 -12.08 12.86
CA LYS A 123 -10.06 -13.05 13.66
C LYS A 123 -10.98 -13.85 14.57
N TYR A 124 -11.85 -13.16 15.30
CA TYR A 124 -12.80 -13.81 16.21
C TYR A 124 -13.72 -14.79 15.47
N CYS A 125 -14.17 -14.42 14.26
CA CYS A 125 -15.02 -15.24 13.41
C CYS A 125 -14.24 -16.23 12.51
N ASN A 126 -12.90 -16.28 12.59
CA ASN A 126 -12.03 -17.06 11.69
C ASN A 126 -12.30 -16.81 10.19
N CYS A 127 -12.67 -15.59 9.81
CA CYS A 127 -12.99 -15.20 8.44
C CYS A 127 -11.74 -14.75 7.69
N VAL A 128 -11.00 -15.70 7.13
CA VAL A 128 -9.74 -15.45 6.41
C VAL A 128 -9.88 -14.44 5.27
N LYS A 129 -11.03 -14.40 4.58
CA LYS A 129 -11.29 -13.44 3.49
C LYS A 129 -11.30 -12.00 4.01
N LEU A 130 -11.97 -11.76 5.13
CA LEU A 130 -12.09 -10.44 5.73
C LEU A 130 -10.77 -10.00 6.38
N GLU A 131 -10.04 -10.93 7.00
CA GLU A 131 -8.68 -10.69 7.49
C GLU A 131 -7.74 -10.30 6.34
N THR A 132 -7.76 -11.05 5.24
CA THR A 132 -6.99 -10.73 4.03
C THR A 132 -7.33 -9.33 3.50
N LEU A 133 -8.62 -8.98 3.45
CA LEU A 133 -9.06 -7.66 2.99
C LEU A 133 -8.52 -6.55 3.89
N GLY A 134 -8.54 -6.73 5.21
CA GLY A 134 -7.94 -5.80 6.16
C GLY A 134 -6.46 -5.56 5.86
N TRP A 135 -5.68 -6.63 5.65
CA TRP A 135 -4.27 -6.53 5.28
C TRP A 135 -4.04 -5.81 3.94
N ILE A 136 -4.87 -6.08 2.92
CA ILE A 136 -4.78 -5.40 1.63
C ILE A 136 -5.03 -3.90 1.80
N ILE A 137 -6.09 -3.51 2.53
CA ILE A 137 -6.41 -2.11 2.81
C ILE A 137 -5.25 -1.44 3.55
N LEU A 138 -4.72 -2.08 4.60
CA LEU A 138 -3.60 -1.54 5.36
C LEU A 138 -2.35 -1.34 4.49
N ALA A 139 -1.99 -2.33 3.66
CA ALA A 139 -0.85 -2.24 2.76
C ALA A 139 -1.03 -1.12 1.72
N ALA A 140 -2.22 -1.01 1.13
CA ALA A 140 -2.54 0.03 0.16
C ALA A 140 -2.39 1.43 0.77
N PHE A 141 -3.01 1.67 1.93
CA PHE A 141 -2.94 2.97 2.60
C PHE A 141 -1.54 3.33 3.09
N LEU A 142 -0.84 2.41 3.75
CA LEU A 142 0.50 2.71 4.27
C LEU A 142 1.51 2.93 3.16
N SER A 143 1.43 2.18 2.05
CA SER A 143 2.32 2.40 0.90
C SER A 143 2.04 3.73 0.22
N HIS A 144 0.77 4.10 0.05
CA HIS A 144 0.36 5.41 -0.43
C HIS A 144 0.88 6.53 0.51
N HIS A 145 0.56 6.45 1.79
CA HIS A 145 0.92 7.47 2.79
C HIS A 145 2.43 7.59 2.98
N ASN A 146 3.21 6.50 2.89
CA ASN A 146 4.67 6.54 2.97
C ASN A 146 5.26 7.43 1.87
N ARG A 147 4.80 7.27 0.63
CA ARG A 147 5.25 8.11 -0.49
C ARG A 147 4.81 9.56 -0.29
N ASP A 148 3.57 9.78 0.10
CA ASP A 148 3.02 11.12 0.29
C ASP A 148 3.62 11.87 1.48
N ALA A 149 4.12 11.14 2.47
CA ALA A 149 4.85 11.69 3.60
C ALA A 149 6.14 12.41 3.18
N ALA A 150 6.71 12.13 1.99
CA ALA A 150 7.83 12.90 1.45
C ALA A 150 7.46 14.38 1.20
N ARG A 151 6.20 14.66 0.84
CA ARG A 151 5.74 16.03 0.55
C ARG A 151 5.28 16.76 1.81
N ARG A 152 4.56 16.07 2.67
CA ARG A 152 3.81 16.70 3.76
C ARG A 152 3.95 16.00 5.12
N GLY A 153 4.64 14.87 5.21
CA GLY A 153 4.68 14.04 6.41
C GLY A 153 3.37 13.29 6.67
N PHE A 154 3.39 12.36 7.61
CA PHE A 154 2.20 11.63 8.04
C PHE A 154 1.24 12.52 8.82
N TRP A 155 -0.05 12.20 8.77
CA TRP A 155 -1.07 12.91 9.52
C TRP A 155 -1.82 11.96 10.44
N PHE A 156 -1.51 12.02 11.73
CA PHE A 156 -2.10 11.21 12.79
C PHE A 156 -3.13 12.01 13.58
N TYR A 157 -4.28 12.37 13.00
CA TYR A 157 -5.34 13.02 13.77
C TYR A 157 -5.83 12.09 14.91
N PRO A 158 -6.06 12.58 16.15
CA PRO A 158 -5.94 13.97 16.60
C PRO A 158 -4.55 14.37 17.14
N LEU A 159 -3.55 13.48 17.10
CA LEU A 159 -2.20 13.68 17.64
C LEU A 159 -1.35 14.71 16.86
N GLY A 160 -1.67 14.97 15.59
CA GLY A 160 -1.00 15.97 14.76
C GLY A 160 -0.33 15.38 13.52
N SER A 161 0.71 16.03 13.01
CA SER A 161 1.43 15.60 11.80
C SER A 161 2.92 15.53 12.03
N THR A 162 3.61 14.63 11.34
CA THR A 162 5.07 14.61 11.31
C THR A 162 5.59 15.66 10.32
N PRO A 163 6.86 16.07 10.43
CA PRO A 163 7.53 16.79 9.34
C PRO A 163 7.56 15.95 8.04
N PRO A 164 7.71 16.58 6.86
CA PRO A 164 8.00 15.87 5.62
C PRO A 164 9.23 14.99 5.73
N LEU A 165 9.16 13.80 5.13
CA LEU A 165 10.26 12.85 5.14
C LEU A 165 11.30 13.21 4.08
N GLY A 166 12.59 13.03 4.41
CA GLY A 166 13.65 13.08 3.41
C GLY A 166 13.54 11.93 2.41
N THR A 167 14.09 12.11 1.21
CA THR A 167 14.00 11.13 0.12
C THR A 167 14.50 9.74 0.52
N GLY A 168 15.68 9.66 1.14
CA GLY A 168 16.21 8.39 1.62
C GLY A 168 15.32 7.72 2.67
N THR A 169 14.67 8.51 3.54
CA THR A 169 13.80 8.00 4.61
C THR A 169 12.53 7.37 4.03
N TYR A 170 11.81 8.05 3.12
CA TYR A 170 10.58 7.45 2.57
C TYR A 170 10.89 6.24 1.68
N LEU A 171 12.01 6.23 0.95
CA LEU A 171 12.43 5.07 0.16
C LEU A 171 12.77 3.88 1.06
N ALA A 172 13.48 4.11 2.17
CA ALA A 172 13.74 3.08 3.17
C ALA A 172 12.44 2.55 3.78
N LEU A 173 11.50 3.43 4.15
CA LEU A 173 10.18 3.00 4.66
C LEU A 173 9.38 2.21 3.61
N THR A 174 9.44 2.60 2.34
CA THR A 174 8.82 1.89 1.23
C THR A 174 9.38 0.47 1.10
N ALA A 175 10.71 0.28 1.21
CA ALA A 175 11.34 -1.03 1.18
C ALA A 175 11.01 -1.89 2.42
N ILE A 176 10.98 -1.27 3.61
CA ILE A 176 10.76 -1.95 4.89
C ILE A 176 9.29 -2.35 5.08
N LEU A 177 8.34 -1.56 4.56
CA LEU A 177 6.91 -1.75 4.76
C LEU A 177 6.42 -3.19 4.49
N PRO A 178 6.64 -3.81 3.31
CA PRO A 178 6.16 -5.16 3.06
C PRO A 178 6.78 -6.21 3.99
N ILE A 179 8.04 -6.02 4.40
CA ILE A 179 8.74 -6.90 5.35
C ILE A 179 8.10 -6.78 6.74
N PHE A 180 7.85 -5.55 7.18
CA PHE A 180 7.24 -5.27 8.46
C PHE A 180 5.81 -5.84 8.54
N LEU A 181 4.99 -5.61 7.51
CA LEU A 181 3.62 -6.17 7.47
C LEU A 181 3.63 -7.70 7.40
N SER A 182 4.56 -8.29 6.64
CA SER A 182 4.77 -9.75 6.60
C SER A 182 5.13 -10.30 7.97
N LEU A 183 6.02 -9.62 8.71
CA LEU A 183 6.41 -10.02 10.05
C LEU A 183 5.22 -9.98 11.02
N ILE A 184 4.43 -8.89 11.01
CA ILE A 184 3.24 -8.80 11.87
C ILE A 184 2.24 -9.89 11.51
N LEU A 185 1.96 -10.10 10.22
CA LEU A 185 1.04 -11.14 9.78
C LEU A 185 1.53 -12.54 10.22
N HIS A 186 2.83 -12.82 10.14
CA HIS A 186 3.39 -14.08 10.60
C HIS A 186 3.12 -14.34 12.09
N TYR A 187 3.29 -13.33 12.94
CA TYR A 187 3.05 -13.47 14.38
C TYR A 187 1.56 -13.43 14.76
N THR A 188 0.73 -12.75 13.97
CA THR A 188 -0.70 -12.60 14.27
C THR A 188 -1.56 -13.69 13.63
N ASP A 189 -1.05 -14.45 12.65
CA ASP A 189 -1.84 -15.44 11.95
C ASP A 189 -1.12 -16.71 11.49
N SER A 190 -1.45 -17.84 12.14
CA SER A 190 -1.10 -19.17 11.66
C SER A 190 -2.07 -19.71 10.59
N SER A 191 -3.25 -19.10 10.37
CA SER A 191 -4.31 -19.63 9.52
C SER A 191 -4.20 -19.27 8.02
N LEU A 192 -3.79 -18.05 7.66
CA LEU A 192 -3.37 -17.67 6.29
C LEU A 192 -2.15 -18.50 5.85
N LEU A 193 -1.17 -18.66 6.75
CA LEU A 193 -0.01 -19.51 6.54
C LEU A 193 -0.41 -20.98 6.37
N LYS A 194 -1.34 -21.49 7.21
CA LYS A 194 -1.91 -22.84 7.06
C LYS A 194 -2.68 -23.00 5.76
N MET A 195 -3.40 -22.02 5.24
CA MET A 195 -4.05 -22.13 3.92
C MET A 195 -3.04 -22.19 2.77
N GLN A 196 -1.94 -21.43 2.85
CA GLN A 196 -0.85 -21.52 1.88
C GLN A 196 -0.14 -22.88 1.96
N SER A 197 0.07 -23.39 3.18
CA SER A 197 0.70 -24.68 3.44
C SER A 197 -0.20 -25.87 3.11
N TYR A 198 -1.50 -25.81 3.43
CA TYR A 198 -2.50 -26.85 3.14
C TYR A 198 -2.68 -27.03 1.63
N LYS A 199 -2.64 -25.94 0.85
CA LYS A 199 -2.59 -26.03 -0.62
C LYS A 199 -1.24 -26.52 -1.16
N ARG A 200 -0.17 -26.53 -0.36
CA ARG A 200 1.12 -27.15 -0.72
C ARG A 200 1.05 -28.67 -0.51
N SER A 201 0.29 -29.14 0.48
CA SER A 201 0.06 -30.57 0.77
C SER A 201 -0.86 -31.25 -0.23
N VAL A 202 -1.87 -30.54 -0.75
CA VAL A 202 -2.88 -31.10 -1.68
C VAL A 202 -2.38 -31.09 -3.15
N LEU A 203 -1.21 -30.51 -3.43
CA LEU A 203 -0.58 -30.54 -4.76
C LEU A 203 0.55 -31.58 -4.88
N ILE A 204 0.72 -32.45 -3.88
CA ILE A 204 1.59 -33.62 -3.90
C ILE A 204 0.71 -34.87 -3.68
N VAL A 205 -0.27 -35.05 -4.57
CA VAL A 205 -0.86 -36.34 -4.97
C VAL A 205 -1.24 -36.20 -6.43
#